data_AF-A0A1Y1N2F8-F1
#
_entry.id   AF-A0A1Y1N2F8-F1
#
_cell.length_a   1.000
_cell.length_b   1.000
_cell.length_c   1.000
_cell.angle_alpha   90.00
_cell.angle_beta   90.00
_cell.angle_gamma   90.00
#
_symmetry.space_group_name_H-M   'P 1'
#
loop_
_entity.id
_entity.type
_entity.pdbx_description
1 polymer ?
#
loop_
_entity_poly.entity_id
_entity_poly.type
_entity_poly.pdbx_seq_one_letter_code
_entity_poly.pdbx_strand_id
1 'polypeptide(L)'
;MIYQSGDWLMGGELEVLRPITWGDGLDEYRLTPNQLRVRFKQMEADVVFAFQLRNPIHNGHALLMTDTRKKLEERGFKRPVLLLHPLGGWTKDDDVPLPTRILQHEAVLDDGVLDRAFTVLAIFPSPMMYAGPTEVQWHAKARMNAGANFYIVG
;
A
#
# COMPACT_ATOMS: atom_id res chain seq x y z
N MET A 1 6.12 15.37 -17.81
CA MET A 1 6.08 15.91 -16.44
C MET A 1 7.41 16.56 -16.05
N ILE A 2 8.48 15.83 -15.69
CA ILE A 2 9.73 16.46 -15.20
C ILE A 2 10.34 17.45 -16.20
N TYR A 3 10.52 17.05 -17.47
CA TYR A 3 11.05 17.95 -18.52
C TYR A 3 10.12 19.12 -18.91
N GLN A 4 8.88 19.13 -18.42
CA GLN A 4 7.92 20.22 -18.63
C GLN A 4 7.84 21.16 -17.42
N SER A 5 8.54 20.85 -16.33
CA SER A 5 8.67 21.72 -15.16
C SER A 5 9.65 22.87 -15.45
N GLY A 6 9.68 23.89 -14.58
CA GLY A 6 10.68 24.96 -14.66
C GLY A 6 12.09 24.53 -14.25
N ASP A 7 13.06 25.41 -14.49
CA ASP A 7 14.50 25.12 -14.30
C ASP A 7 14.98 25.12 -12.83
N TRP A 8 14.11 25.44 -11.88
CA TRP A 8 14.47 25.66 -10.47
C TRP A 8 13.69 24.75 -9.53
N LEU A 9 14.36 24.33 -8.44
CA LEU A 9 13.74 23.63 -7.31
C LEU A 9 13.65 24.59 -6.11
N MET A 10 12.60 24.44 -5.31
CA MET A 10 12.42 25.17 -4.05
C MET A 10 12.35 24.19 -2.89
N GLY A 11 13.18 24.42 -1.87
CA GLY A 11 13.18 23.68 -0.61
C GLY A 11 12.90 24.61 0.56
N GLY A 12 12.32 24.06 1.63
CA GLY A 12 11.98 24.78 2.84
C GLY A 12 11.17 23.93 3.80
N GLU A 13 10.83 24.50 4.96
CA GLU A 13 9.89 23.88 5.89
C GLU A 13 8.47 23.95 5.30
N LEU A 14 7.75 22.82 5.34
CA LEU A 14 6.40 22.71 4.80
C LEU A 14 5.40 22.54 5.94
N GLU A 15 4.52 23.52 6.10
CA GLU A 15 3.34 23.41 6.95
C GLU A 15 2.10 23.12 6.10
N VAL A 16 1.52 21.93 6.28
CA VAL A 16 0.27 21.55 5.60
C VAL A 16 -0.91 21.93 6.50
N LEU A 17 -1.64 22.97 6.10
CA LEU A 17 -2.66 23.62 6.93
C LEU A 17 -3.88 22.74 7.26
N ARG A 18 -4.21 21.79 6.39
CA ARG A 18 -5.37 20.90 6.55
C ARG A 18 -5.03 19.50 6.04
N PRO A 19 -5.63 18.44 6.64
CA PRO A 19 -5.56 17.11 6.06
C PRO A 19 -6.04 17.12 4.60
N ILE A 20 -5.36 16.38 3.74
CA ILE A 20 -5.71 16.25 2.32
C ILE A 20 -6.81 15.21 2.16
N THR A 21 -7.90 15.60 1.50
CA THR A 21 -9.01 14.74 1.07
C THR A 21 -9.23 14.94 -0.42
N TRP A 22 -9.65 13.90 -1.13
CA TRP A 22 -9.84 13.94 -2.58
C TRP A 22 -11.31 14.08 -2.97
N GLY A 23 -12.25 13.71 -2.09
CA GLY A 23 -13.68 13.79 -2.39
C GLY A 23 -14.12 12.85 -3.53
N ASP A 24 -13.36 11.80 -3.79
CA ASP A 24 -13.56 10.84 -4.88
C ASP A 24 -14.21 9.52 -4.41
N GLY A 25 -14.67 9.48 -3.16
CA GLY A 25 -15.27 8.29 -2.53
C GLY A 25 -14.26 7.26 -2.03
N LEU A 26 -12.95 7.53 -2.08
CA LEU A 26 -11.90 6.60 -1.62
C LEU A 26 -11.10 7.10 -0.41
N ASP A 27 -11.48 8.24 0.17
CA ASP A 27 -10.74 8.85 1.29
C ASP A 27 -10.69 7.95 2.53
N GLU A 28 -11.67 7.06 2.73
CA GLU A 28 -11.66 6.08 3.82
C GLU A 28 -10.49 5.09 3.75
N TYR A 29 -9.98 4.81 2.54
CA TYR A 29 -8.83 3.94 2.34
C TYR A 29 -7.50 4.70 2.48
N ARG A 30 -7.50 6.05 2.50
CA ARG A 30 -6.28 6.89 2.55
C ARG A 30 -5.80 7.07 4.00
N LEU A 31 -5.43 5.97 4.61
CA LEU A 31 -4.92 5.94 5.99
C LEU A 31 -3.49 6.48 6.07
N THR A 32 -3.27 7.43 6.97
CA THR A 32 -1.93 7.90 7.32
C THR A 32 -1.10 6.79 7.97
N PRO A 33 0.24 6.87 7.97
CA PRO A 33 1.10 5.94 8.70
C PRO A 33 0.71 5.74 10.16
N ASN A 34 0.27 6.81 10.85
CA ASN A 34 -0.16 6.72 12.24
C ASN A 34 -1.51 6.00 12.39
N GLN A 35 -2.47 6.26 11.50
CA GLN A 35 -3.75 5.52 11.47
C GLN A 35 -3.53 4.04 11.18
N LEU A 36 -2.62 3.70 10.26
CA LEU A 36 -2.24 2.31 9.97
C LEU A 36 -1.66 1.62 11.22
N ARG A 37 -0.72 2.26 11.92
CA ARG A 37 -0.16 1.73 13.18
C ARG A 37 -1.22 1.50 14.25
N VAL A 38 -2.17 2.44 14.40
CA VAL A 38 -3.32 2.29 15.30
C VAL A 38 -4.17 1.09 14.88
N ARG A 39 -4.46 0.94 13.58
CA ARG A 39 -5.25 -0.18 13.04
C ARG A 39 -4.58 -1.53 13.31
N PHE A 40 -3.27 -1.66 13.07
CA PHE A 40 -2.53 -2.88 13.35
C PHE A 40 -2.54 -3.24 14.84
N LYS A 41 -2.42 -2.24 15.72
CA LYS A 41 -2.53 -2.44 17.17
C LYS A 41 -3.93 -2.91 17.58
N GLN A 42 -5.00 -2.34 17.01
CA GLN A 42 -6.38 -2.77 17.25
C GLN A 42 -6.64 -4.20 16.76
N MET A 43 -5.97 -4.60 15.68
CA MET A 43 -5.97 -5.97 15.18
C MET A 43 -5.00 -6.88 15.95
N GLU A 44 -4.38 -6.40 17.04
CA GLU A 44 -3.34 -7.08 17.83
C GLU A 44 -2.31 -7.81 16.96
N ALA A 45 -1.94 -7.19 15.83
CA ALA A 45 -0.96 -7.75 14.91
C ALA A 45 0.38 -7.86 15.63
N ASP A 46 0.94 -9.07 15.68
CA ASP A 46 2.29 -9.31 16.19
C ASP A 46 3.37 -9.12 15.11
N VAL A 47 2.95 -9.15 13.85
CA VAL A 47 3.77 -8.80 12.70
C VAL A 47 2.92 -8.24 11.56
N VAL A 48 3.45 -7.25 10.85
CA VAL A 48 2.84 -6.69 9.64
C VAL A 48 3.74 -6.94 8.45
N PHE A 49 3.17 -7.42 7.36
CA PHE A 49 3.87 -7.60 6.09
C PHE A 49 3.13 -6.83 4.99
N ALA A 50 3.86 -6.11 4.15
CA ALA A 50 3.28 -5.21 3.17
C ALA A 50 3.45 -5.72 1.74
N PHE A 51 2.42 -5.49 0.93
CA PHE A 51 2.42 -5.73 -0.51
C PHE A 51 2.09 -4.43 -1.25
N GLN A 52 3.08 -3.88 -1.95
CA GLN A 52 2.91 -2.76 -2.87
C GLN A 52 2.34 -3.28 -4.19
N LEU A 53 1.35 -2.57 -4.75
CA LEU A 53 0.83 -2.87 -6.07
C LEU A 53 0.27 -1.63 -6.76
N ARG A 54 0.25 -1.67 -8.08
CA ARG A 54 -0.42 -0.69 -8.94
C ARG A 54 -1.39 -1.32 -9.95
N ASN A 55 -1.46 -2.66 -9.96
CA ASN A 55 -2.20 -3.47 -10.93
C ASN A 55 -3.33 -4.23 -10.21
N PRO A 56 -4.34 -4.74 -10.93
CA PRO A 56 -5.26 -5.75 -10.41
C PRO A 56 -4.54 -6.96 -9.79
N ILE A 57 -5.13 -7.52 -8.74
CA ILE A 57 -4.61 -8.71 -8.07
C ILE A 57 -5.03 -9.95 -8.86
N HIS A 58 -4.06 -10.77 -9.25
CA HIS A 58 -4.27 -12.12 -9.76
C HIS A 58 -3.61 -13.15 -8.82
N ASN A 59 -3.84 -14.43 -9.06
CA ASN A 59 -3.39 -15.49 -8.13
C ASN A 59 -1.87 -15.60 -7.97
N GLY A 60 -1.07 -15.13 -8.93
CA GLY A 60 0.38 -14.96 -8.74
C GLY A 60 0.75 -13.98 -7.61
N HIS A 61 0.07 -12.83 -7.50
CA HIS A 61 0.25 -11.93 -6.36
C HIS A 61 -0.27 -12.56 -5.08
N ALA A 62 -1.45 -13.21 -5.14
CA ALA A 62 -2.03 -13.90 -3.99
C ALA A 62 -1.10 -14.96 -3.44
N LEU A 63 -0.43 -15.74 -4.31
CA LEU A 63 0.56 -16.74 -3.92
C LEU A 63 1.69 -16.13 -3.10
N LEU A 64 2.27 -15.00 -3.52
CA LEU A 64 3.33 -14.33 -2.75
C LEU A 64 2.82 -13.86 -1.38
N MET A 65 1.59 -13.35 -1.31
CA MET A 65 0.98 -12.88 -0.06
C MET A 65 0.65 -14.02 0.90
N THR A 66 0.04 -15.10 0.40
CA THR A 66 -0.33 -16.28 1.22
C THR A 66 0.89 -17.08 1.64
N ASP A 67 1.88 -17.26 0.77
CA ASP A 67 3.14 -17.92 1.12
C ASP A 67 3.95 -17.11 2.15
N THR A 68 3.97 -15.78 2.03
CA THR A 68 4.58 -14.91 3.05
C THR A 68 3.89 -15.06 4.40
N ARG A 69 2.54 -15.08 4.43
CA ARG A 69 1.80 -15.33 5.66
C ARG A 69 2.20 -16.66 6.30
N LYS A 70 2.18 -17.74 5.51
CA LYS A 70 2.56 -19.08 5.96
C LYS A 70 3.98 -19.10 6.56
N LYS A 71 4.94 -18.48 5.88
CA LYS A 71 6.33 -18.36 6.38
C LYS A 71 6.42 -17.58 7.69
N LEU A 72 5.57 -16.60 7.93
CA LEU A 72 5.52 -15.86 9.20
C LEU A 72 4.90 -16.71 10.31
N GLU A 73 3.84 -17.47 10.01
CA GLU A 73 3.24 -18.42 10.95
C GLU A 73 4.24 -19.53 11.36
N GLU A 74 5.00 -20.06 10.39
CA GLU A 74 6.10 -21.02 10.63
C GLU A 74 7.22 -20.44 11.50
N ARG A 75 7.46 -19.12 11.43
CA ARG A 75 8.40 -18.40 12.30
C ARG A 75 7.85 -18.15 13.72
N GLY A 76 6.60 -18.52 13.97
CA GLY A 76 5.97 -18.45 15.29
C GLY A 76 5.03 -17.27 15.50
N PHE A 77 4.89 -16.36 14.53
CA PHE A 77 3.90 -15.29 14.60
C PHE A 77 2.48 -15.89 14.55
N LYS A 78 1.58 -15.38 15.39
CA LYS A 78 0.21 -15.86 15.59
C LYS A 78 -0.82 -14.99 14.89
N ARG A 79 -0.53 -13.70 14.68
CA ARG A 79 -1.44 -12.75 14.05
C ARG A 79 -0.75 -11.92 12.97
N PRO A 80 -0.15 -12.57 11.94
CA PRO A 80 0.42 -11.83 10.82
C PRO A 80 -0.68 -11.08 10.07
N VAL A 81 -0.53 -9.77 9.91
CA VAL A 81 -1.47 -8.92 9.18
C VAL A 81 -0.86 -8.43 7.87
N LEU A 82 -1.58 -8.66 6.77
CA LEU A 82 -1.25 -8.14 5.46
C LEU A 82 -1.66 -6.67 5.37
N LEU A 83 -0.71 -5.81 5.02
CA LEU A 83 -1.00 -4.48 4.50
C LEU A 83 -1.03 -4.55 2.97
N LEU A 84 -2.24 -4.72 2.41
CA LEU A 84 -2.49 -4.67 0.97
C LEU A 84 -2.59 -3.21 0.56
N HIS A 85 -1.57 -2.71 -0.14
CA HIS A 85 -1.30 -1.28 -0.17
C HIS A 85 -1.22 -0.72 -1.61
N PRO A 86 -2.34 -0.69 -2.36
CA PRO A 86 -2.35 -0.12 -3.71
C PRO A 86 -1.86 1.32 -3.73
N LEU A 87 -1.04 1.66 -4.72
CA LEU A 87 -0.66 3.04 -5.00
C LEU A 87 -1.85 3.78 -5.62
N GLY A 88 -2.11 5.00 -5.15
CA GLY A 88 -3.22 5.83 -5.58
C GLY A 88 -2.88 7.28 -5.90
N GLY A 89 -1.59 7.64 -5.98
CA GLY A 89 -1.17 8.87 -6.65
C GLY A 89 -1.22 8.72 -8.18
N TRP A 90 -0.53 9.61 -8.90
CA TRP A 90 -0.45 9.54 -10.35
C TRP A 90 0.12 8.20 -10.85
N THR A 91 -0.50 7.65 -11.89
CA THR A 91 -0.07 6.48 -12.67
C THR A 91 -0.12 6.83 -14.16
N LYS A 92 0.63 6.11 -15.00
CA LYS A 92 0.60 6.28 -16.46
C LYS A 92 -0.76 5.92 -17.05
N ASP A 93 -1.06 6.46 -18.23
CA ASP A 93 -2.41 6.48 -18.82
C ASP A 93 -3.00 5.09 -19.14
N ASP A 94 -2.15 4.07 -19.36
CA ASP A 94 -2.58 2.70 -19.66
C ASP A 94 -2.71 1.79 -18.42
N ASP A 95 -2.40 2.28 -17.21
CA ASP A 95 -2.65 1.54 -15.98
C ASP A 95 -4.15 1.59 -15.61
N VAL A 96 -4.66 0.51 -14.99
CA VAL A 96 -6.06 0.44 -14.56
C VAL A 96 -6.37 1.54 -13.52
N PRO A 97 -7.45 2.33 -13.70
CA PRO A 97 -7.81 3.40 -12.77
C PRO A 97 -7.96 2.93 -11.32
N LEU A 98 -7.57 3.79 -10.38
CA LEU A 98 -7.61 3.50 -8.95
C LEU A 98 -8.99 3.02 -8.45
N PRO A 99 -10.12 3.68 -8.76
CA PRO A 99 -11.43 3.19 -8.30
C PRO A 99 -11.74 1.77 -8.77
N THR A 100 -11.40 1.44 -10.02
CA THR A 100 -11.57 0.09 -10.58
C THR A 100 -10.68 -0.92 -9.87
N ARG A 101 -9.44 -0.56 -9.54
CA ARG A 101 -8.54 -1.43 -8.77
C ARG A 101 -9.05 -1.68 -7.36
N ILE A 102 -9.53 -0.66 -6.67
CA ILE A 102 -10.12 -0.84 -5.32
C ILE A 102 -11.31 -1.80 -5.39
N LEU A 103 -12.25 -1.61 -6.33
CA LEU A 103 -13.37 -2.54 -6.52
C LEU A 103 -12.88 -3.98 -6.80
N GLN A 104 -11.85 -4.13 -7.63
CA GLN A 104 -11.29 -5.45 -7.93
C GLN A 104 -10.59 -6.08 -6.72
N HIS A 105 -9.92 -5.30 -5.88
CA HIS A 105 -9.28 -5.79 -4.66
C HIS A 105 -10.31 -6.17 -3.59
N GLU A 106 -11.39 -5.39 -3.45
CA GLU A 106 -12.55 -5.75 -2.63
C GLU A 106 -13.16 -7.08 -3.08
N ALA A 107 -13.35 -7.28 -4.38
CA ALA A 107 -13.85 -8.55 -4.92
C ALA A 107 -12.92 -9.74 -4.59
N VAL A 108 -11.59 -9.56 -4.60
CA VAL A 108 -10.63 -10.60 -4.20
C VAL A 108 -10.72 -10.92 -2.70
N LEU A 109 -11.00 -9.93 -1.86
CA LEU A 109 -11.23 -10.12 -0.43
C LEU A 109 -12.57 -10.81 -0.16
N ASP A 110 -13.62 -10.45 -0.92
CA ASP A 110 -14.96 -11.05 -0.81
C ASP A 110 -14.99 -12.51 -1.26
N ASP A 111 -14.20 -12.87 -2.27
CA ASP A 111 -14.04 -14.26 -2.72
C ASP A 111 -13.22 -15.13 -1.73
N GLY A 112 -12.52 -14.51 -0.77
CA GLY A 112 -11.73 -15.20 0.24
C GLY A 112 -10.35 -15.67 -0.25
N VAL A 113 -9.91 -15.24 -1.42
CA VAL A 113 -8.53 -15.46 -1.91
C VAL A 113 -7.50 -14.86 -0.95
N LEU A 114 -7.84 -13.70 -0.36
CA LEU A 114 -7.13 -13.10 0.76
C LEU A 114 -8.10 -12.95 1.92
N ASP A 115 -7.69 -13.35 3.12
CA ASP A 115 -8.55 -13.29 4.31
C ASP A 115 -8.69 -11.84 4.81
N ARG A 116 -9.93 -11.32 4.76
CA ARG A 116 -10.28 -9.97 5.23
C ARG A 116 -10.02 -9.77 6.72
N ALA A 117 -10.10 -10.81 7.55
CA ALA A 117 -9.85 -10.72 8.98
C ALA A 117 -8.37 -10.38 9.31
N PHE A 118 -7.46 -10.70 8.39
CA PHE A 118 -6.03 -10.44 8.54
C PHE A 118 -5.45 -9.52 7.45
N THR A 119 -6.30 -8.76 6.76
CA THR A 119 -5.88 -7.85 5.70
C THR A 119 -6.38 -6.44 5.97
N VAL A 120 -5.48 -5.47 5.87
CA VAL A 120 -5.79 -4.04 5.81
C VAL A 120 -5.57 -3.58 4.37
N LEU A 121 -6.67 -3.22 3.70
CA LEU A 121 -6.62 -2.52 2.41
C LEU A 121 -6.51 -1.01 2.66
N ALA A 122 -5.45 -0.39 2.16
CA ALA A 122 -5.23 1.05 2.27
C ALA A 122 -4.54 1.61 1.03
N ILE A 123 -4.75 2.88 0.71
CA ILE A 123 -4.17 3.55 -0.45
C ILE A 123 -2.90 4.28 -0.06
N PHE A 124 -1.81 3.99 -0.76
CA PHE A 124 -0.55 4.72 -0.66
C PHE A 124 -0.59 5.95 -1.58
N PRO A 125 -0.48 7.19 -1.06
CA PRO A 125 -0.79 8.40 -1.84
C PRO A 125 0.35 8.88 -2.76
N SER A 126 1.50 8.20 -2.80
CA SER A 126 2.63 8.61 -3.65
C SER A 126 2.27 8.49 -5.14
N PRO A 127 2.79 9.39 -6.00
CA PRO A 127 2.91 9.13 -7.43
C PRO A 127 3.78 7.89 -7.69
N MET A 128 3.49 7.16 -8.78
CA MET A 128 4.34 6.12 -9.33
C MET A 128 5.32 6.73 -10.32
N MET A 129 6.61 6.56 -10.09
CA MET A 129 7.71 7.09 -10.92
C MET A 129 8.13 6.12 -12.03
N TYR A 130 7.82 4.83 -11.90
CA TYR A 130 8.27 3.75 -12.80
C TYR A 130 9.80 3.64 -12.87
N ALA A 131 10.49 3.85 -11.74
CA ALA A 131 11.95 3.93 -11.65
C ALA A 131 12.60 2.67 -11.04
N GLY A 132 11.90 1.53 -11.09
CA GLY A 132 12.46 0.20 -10.82
C GLY A 132 13.20 0.07 -9.49
N PRO A 133 14.47 -0.41 -9.46
CA PRO A 133 15.25 -0.60 -8.23
C PRO A 133 15.45 0.65 -7.37
N THR A 134 15.39 1.85 -7.96
CA THR A 134 15.47 3.11 -7.20
C THR A 134 14.16 3.36 -6.46
N GLU A 135 13.03 3.18 -7.13
CA GLU A 135 11.71 3.43 -6.57
C GLU A 135 11.26 2.35 -5.57
N VAL A 136 11.65 1.08 -5.76
CA VAL A 136 11.26 0.03 -4.82
C VAL A 136 11.81 0.28 -3.41
N GLN A 137 12.95 0.97 -3.29
CA GLN A 137 13.49 1.41 -1.99
C GLN A 137 12.57 2.44 -1.33
N TRP A 138 12.02 3.39 -2.09
CA TRP A 138 11.02 4.34 -1.61
C TRP A 138 9.75 3.62 -1.13
N HIS A 139 9.24 2.68 -1.93
CA HIS A 139 8.07 1.89 -1.57
C HIS A 139 8.27 1.09 -0.27
N ALA A 140 9.44 0.47 -0.10
CA ALA A 140 9.78 -0.25 1.13
C ALA A 140 9.92 0.68 2.33
N LYS A 141 10.64 1.80 2.17
CA LYS A 141 10.84 2.80 3.24
C LYS A 141 9.53 3.40 3.73
N ALA A 142 8.61 3.71 2.82
CA ALA A 142 7.30 4.24 3.15
C ALA A 142 6.47 3.24 3.99
N ARG A 143 6.55 1.95 3.67
CA ARG A 143 5.84 0.89 4.41
C ARG A 143 6.48 0.61 5.77
N MET A 144 7.80 0.70 5.86
CA MET A 144 8.49 0.68 7.16
C MET A 144 8.01 1.85 8.06
N ASN A 145 7.86 3.05 7.51
CA ASN A 145 7.30 4.20 8.25
C ASN A 145 5.84 3.99 8.68
N ALA A 146 5.07 3.20 7.92
CA ALA A 146 3.70 2.79 8.27
C ALA A 146 3.63 1.63 9.28
N GLY A 147 4.77 1.04 9.67
CA GLY A 147 4.83 -0.04 10.66
C GLY A 147 4.92 -1.45 10.10
N ALA A 148 5.18 -1.62 8.80
CA ALA A 148 5.47 -2.94 8.24
C ALA A 148 6.84 -3.46 8.73
N ASN A 149 6.88 -4.73 9.13
CA ASN A 149 8.09 -5.45 9.53
C ASN A 149 8.72 -6.21 8.35
N PHE A 150 7.88 -6.68 7.43
CA PHE A 150 8.29 -7.40 6.23
C PHE A 150 7.73 -6.68 4.99
N TYR A 151 8.49 -6.73 3.91
CA TYR A 151 8.12 -6.14 2.63
C TYR A 151 8.28 -7.19 1.54
N ILE A 152 7.19 -7.50 0.84
CA ILE A 152 7.21 -8.47 -0.25
C ILE A 152 7.70 -7.76 -1.52
N VAL A 153 8.69 -8.34 -2.18
CA VAL A 153 9.20 -7.94 -3.48
C VAL A 153 9.36 -9.19 -4.35
N GLY A 154 8.96 -9.10 -5.61
CA GLY A 154 9.12 -10.16 -6.61
C GLY A 154 9.95 -9.72 -7.79
#